data_AF-A0A9C8H4W6-F1
#
_entry.id   AF-A0A9C8H4W6-F1
#
_cell.length_a   1.000
_cell.length_b   1.000
_cell.length_c   1.000
_cell.angle_alpha   90.00
_cell.angle_beta   90.00
_cell.angle_gamma   90.00
#
_symmetry.space_group_name_H-M   'P 1'
#
loop_
_entity.id
_entity.type
_entity.pdbx_description
1 polymer ?
#
loop_
_entity_poly.entity_id
_entity_poly.type
_entity_poly.pdbx_seq_one_letter_code
_entity_poly.pdbx_strand_id
1 'polypeptide(L)'
;MRLTINVSQFHALSDMARQRLQRSGVHKISFVAQVSDARTGQVLAGPEPIRADLVAHTGQQALQAESQGQIQKVRITNHLTRVIAGWTGAGSDDVRGAFQRVGG
;
A
#
# COMPACT_ATOMS: atom_id res chain seq x y z
N MET A 1 -6.96 -14.94 16.75
CA MET A 1 -5.84 -14.11 16.29
C MET A 1 -6.33 -12.69 16.06
N ARG A 2 -5.54 -11.67 16.40
CA ARG A 2 -5.83 -10.25 16.17
C ARG A 2 -4.69 -9.64 15.36
N LEU A 3 -5.02 -8.97 14.26
CA LEU A 3 -4.08 -8.15 13.50
C LEU A 3 -4.22 -6.69 13.93
N THR A 4 -3.13 -6.09 14.36
CA THR A 4 -3.06 -4.65 14.64
C THR A 4 -2.16 -4.01 13.61
N ILE A 5 -2.67 -2.96 12.95
CA ILE A 5 -1.90 -2.13 12.04
C ILE A 5 -1.92 -0.70 12.55
N ASN A 6 -0.72 -0.15 12.81
CA ASN A 6 -0.52 1.25 13.16
C ASN A 6 0.04 1.97 11.94
N VAL A 7 -0.80 2.77 11.26
CA VAL A 7 -0.37 3.51 10.07
C VAL A 7 0.54 4.66 10.49
N SER A 8 1.79 4.62 10.02
CA SER A 8 2.78 5.66 10.28
C SER A 8 2.82 6.71 9.18
N GLN A 9 2.50 6.33 7.94
CA GLN A 9 2.39 7.25 6.82
C GLN A 9 1.33 6.78 5.83
N PHE A 10 0.50 7.71 5.37
CA PHE A 10 -0.37 7.53 4.21
C PHE A 10 -0.42 8.81 3.39
N HIS A 11 0.24 8.82 2.23
CA HIS A 11 0.25 9.94 1.30
C HIS A 11 -0.17 9.47 -0.10
N ALA A 12 -1.45 9.72 -0.44
CA ALA A 12 -1.98 9.49 -1.77
C ALA A 12 -1.94 10.79 -2.61
N LEU A 13 -2.06 10.66 -3.94
CA LEU A 13 -2.10 11.84 -4.81
C LEU A 13 -3.46 12.53 -4.71
N SER A 14 -3.45 13.86 -4.67
CA SER A 14 -4.65 14.65 -4.94
C SER A 14 -5.08 14.52 -6.40
N ASP A 15 -6.35 14.78 -6.70
CA ASP A 15 -6.85 14.74 -8.08
C ASP A 15 -6.13 15.74 -8.98
N MET A 16 -5.82 16.93 -8.45
CA MET A 16 -5.01 17.93 -9.15
C MET A 16 -3.61 17.39 -9.47
N ALA A 17 -2.89 16.81 -8.51
CA ALA A 17 -1.57 16.24 -8.73
C ALA A 17 -1.63 15.09 -9.74
N ARG A 18 -2.67 14.26 -9.64
CA ARG A 18 -2.92 13.14 -10.54
C ARG A 18 -3.14 13.57 -12.00
N GLN A 19 -3.80 14.70 -12.21
CA GLN A 19 -4.00 15.28 -13.55
C GLN A 19 -2.75 16.01 -14.06
N ARG A 20 -2.04 16.75 -13.20
CA ARG A 20 -0.91 17.61 -13.59
C ARG A 20 0.42 16.87 -13.74
N LEU A 21 0.63 15.77 -13.02
CA LEU A 21 1.88 15.00 -13.11
C LEU A 21 1.95 14.22 -14.42
N GLN A 22 2.92 14.57 -15.26
CA GLN A 22 3.10 13.96 -16.59
C GLN A 22 4.03 12.72 -16.60
N ARG A 23 4.79 12.46 -15.53
CA ARG A 23 5.89 11.46 -15.57
C ARG A 23 5.81 10.35 -14.54
N SER A 24 5.57 10.63 -13.25
CA SER A 24 5.21 9.60 -12.27
C SER A 24 4.80 10.20 -10.92
N GLY A 25 4.01 9.44 -10.15
CA GLY A 25 3.76 9.68 -8.73
C GLY A 25 3.82 8.38 -7.94
N VAL A 26 3.92 8.48 -6.62
CA VAL A 26 3.94 7.32 -5.71
C VAL A 26 2.98 7.60 -4.56
N HIS A 27 2.15 6.61 -4.23
CA HIS A 27 1.45 6.56 -2.96
C HIS A 27 2.43 6.05 -1.91
N LYS A 28 2.84 6.92 -0.98
CA LYS A 28 3.75 6.52 0.09
C LYS A 28 2.93 5.97 1.25
N ILE A 29 3.12 4.69 1.57
CA ILE A 29 2.35 4.01 2.61
C ILE A 29 3.32 3.23 3.49
N SER A 30 3.26 3.50 4.79
CA SER A 30 4.05 2.79 5.78
C SER A 30 3.23 2.56 7.04
N PHE A 31 3.43 1.40 7.67
CA PHE A 31 2.72 1.02 8.88
C PHE A 31 3.52 0.00 9.68
N VAL A 32 3.20 -0.15 10.96
CA VAL A 32 3.71 -1.23 11.81
C VAL A 32 2.61 -2.27 11.96
N ALA A 33 2.91 -3.53 11.64
CA ALA A 33 1.98 -4.64 11.77
C ALA A 33 2.40 -5.60 12.89
N GLN A 34 1.41 -6.10 13.64
CA GLN A 34 1.61 -7.09 14.70
C GLN A 34 0.43 -8.06 14.72
N VAL A 35 0.74 -9.34 14.92
CA VAL A 35 -0.26 -10.38 15.18
C VAL A 35 -0.17 -10.79 16.64
N SER A 36 -1.31 -10.89 17.31
CA SER A 36 -1.40 -11.44 18.67
C SER A 36 -2.50 -12.50 18.81
N ASP A 37 -2.40 -13.33 19.84
CA ASP A 37 -3.51 -14.13 20.32
C ASP A 37 -4.63 -13.21 20.80
N ALA A 38 -5.84 -13.43 20.28
CA ALA A 38 -6.95 -12.50 20.51
C ALA A 38 -7.52 -12.59 21.94
N ARG A 39 -7.27 -13.69 22.66
CA ARG A 39 -7.77 -13.96 24.00
C ARG A 39 -6.75 -13.56 25.06
N THR A 40 -5.48 -13.91 24.85
CA THR A 40 -4.40 -13.69 25.84
C THR A 40 -3.61 -12.42 25.60
N GLY A 41 -3.66 -11.87 24.38
CA GLY A 41 -2.84 -10.72 23.99
C GLY A 41 -1.38 -11.05 23.69
N GLN A 42 -0.96 -12.31 23.82
CA GLN A 42 0.41 -12.76 23.51
C GLN A 42 0.76 -12.41 22.06
N VAL A 43 1.90 -11.76 21.84
CA VAL A 43 2.41 -11.46 20.49
C VAL A 43 2.87 -12.76 19.83
N LEU A 44 2.35 -13.02 18.62
CA LEU A 44 2.68 -14.19 17.81
C LEU A 44 3.64 -13.83 16.66
N ALA A 45 3.56 -12.61 16.13
CA ALA A 45 4.47 -12.08 15.11
C ALA A 45 4.51 -10.54 15.13
N GLY A 46 5.63 -9.95 14.73
CA GLY A 46 5.87 -8.50 14.82
C GLY A 46 6.21 -8.03 16.25
N PRO A 47 6.16 -6.72 16.54
CA PRO A 47 5.80 -5.63 15.63
C PRO A 47 6.85 -5.43 14.52
N GLU A 48 6.40 -5.36 13.27
CA GLU A 48 7.28 -5.20 12.10
C GLU A 48 6.92 -3.95 11.30
N PRO A 49 7.89 -3.07 10.97
CA PRO A 49 7.67 -1.96 10.06
C PRO A 49 7.55 -2.46 8.62
N ILE A 50 6.46 -2.11 7.97
CA ILE A 50 6.14 -2.50 6.59
C ILE A 50 6.08 -1.25 5.72
N ARG A 51 6.79 -1.29 4.59
CA ARG A 51 6.68 -0.32 3.50
C ARG A 51 5.85 -0.91 2.36
N ALA A 52 4.79 -0.20 1.99
CA ALA A 52 3.77 -0.63 1.04
C ALA A 52 3.56 0.46 -0.02
N ASP A 53 4.66 1.03 -0.51
CA ASP A 53 4.60 2.07 -1.52
C ASP A 53 3.99 1.51 -2.82
N LEU A 54 3.17 2.32 -3.49
CA LEU A 54 2.50 1.92 -4.73
C LEU A 54 2.69 2.98 -5.81
N VAL A 55 3.05 2.57 -7.02
CA VAL A 55 3.07 3.47 -8.18
C VAL A 55 1.68 4.05 -8.42
N ALA A 56 1.61 5.38 -8.44
CA ALA A 56 0.40 6.11 -8.74
C ALA A 56 0.25 6.25 -10.25
N HIS A 57 -0.97 6.00 -10.75
CA HIS A 57 -1.31 6.30 -12.13
C HIS A 57 -1.66 7.79 -12.25
N THR A 58 -1.04 8.49 -13.19
CA THR A 58 -1.24 9.92 -13.46
C THR A 58 -1.59 10.14 -14.93
N GLY A 59 -2.12 11.33 -15.27
CA GLY A 59 -2.43 11.71 -16.65
C GLY A 59 -3.30 10.69 -17.39
N GLN A 60 -2.90 10.30 -18.61
CA GLN A 60 -3.65 9.33 -19.43
C GLN A 60 -3.75 7.94 -18.78
N GLN A 61 -2.71 7.49 -18.06
CA GLN A 61 -2.75 6.21 -17.36
C GLN A 61 -3.82 6.21 -16.26
N ALA A 62 -4.01 7.35 -15.58
CA ALA A 62 -5.07 7.50 -14.61
C ALA A 62 -6.45 7.36 -15.27
N LEU A 63 -6.68 8.08 -16.38
CA LEU A 63 -7.96 8.06 -17.09
C LEU A 63 -8.31 6.66 -17.61
N GLN A 64 -7.33 5.96 -18.20
CA GLN A 64 -7.53 4.60 -18.71
C GLN A 64 -7.83 3.60 -17.58
N ALA A 65 -7.16 3.72 -16.43
CA ALA A 65 -7.46 2.85 -15.30
C ALA A 65 -8.86 3.13 -14.73
N GLU A 66 -9.29 4.39 -14.67
CA GLU A 66 -10.64 4.73 -14.22
C GLU A 66 -11.73 4.20 -15.15
N SER A 67 -11.52 4.24 -16.47
CA SER A 67 -12.47 3.65 -17.41
C SER A 67 -12.61 2.14 -17.25
N GLN A 68 -11.63 1.49 -16.61
CA GLN A 68 -11.64 0.07 -16.22
C GLN A 68 -12.08 -0.16 -14.75
N GLY A 69 -12.57 0.87 -14.05
CA GLY A 69 -12.96 0.80 -12.64
C GLY A 69 -11.79 0.75 -11.65
N GLN A 70 -10.54 0.87 -12.11
CA GLN A 70 -9.32 0.86 -11.29
C GLN A 70 -8.98 2.25 -10.75
N ILE A 71 -9.94 2.88 -10.06
CA ILE A 71 -9.74 4.15 -9.35
C ILE A 71 -8.67 4.03 -8.24
N GLN A 72 -8.12 5.15 -7.76
CA GLN A 72 -7.02 5.15 -6.76
C GLN A 72 -7.31 4.26 -5.55
N LYS A 73 -8.52 4.38 -4.98
CA LYS A 73 -8.94 3.60 -3.81
C LYS A 73 -8.86 2.09 -4.08
N VAL A 74 -9.39 1.63 -5.21
CA VAL A 74 -9.38 0.21 -5.60
C VAL A 74 -7.95 -0.30 -5.71
N ARG A 75 -7.09 0.45 -6.41
CA ARG A 75 -5.68 0.07 -6.59
C ARG A 75 -4.92 -0.01 -5.26
N ILE A 76 -5.08 0.99 -4.39
CA ILE A 76 -4.43 1.03 -3.07
C ILE A 76 -4.93 -0.12 -2.19
N THR A 77 -6.24 -0.34 -2.09
CA THR A 77 -6.79 -1.42 -1.27
C THR A 77 -6.32 -2.79 -1.76
N ASN A 78 -6.38 -3.06 -3.06
CA ASN A 78 -5.91 -4.32 -3.63
C ASN A 78 -4.41 -4.54 -3.37
N HIS A 79 -3.59 -3.49 -3.47
CA HIS A 79 -2.17 -3.58 -3.15
C HIS A 79 -1.94 -3.89 -1.66
N LEU A 80 -2.63 -3.20 -0.74
CA LEU A 80 -2.51 -3.45 0.69
C LEU A 80 -2.97 -4.85 1.09
N THR A 81 -4.03 -5.38 0.45
CA THR A 81 -4.45 -6.78 0.63
C THR A 81 -3.31 -7.74 0.29
N ARG A 82 -2.63 -7.53 -0.85
CA ARG A 82 -1.48 -8.36 -1.25
C ARG A 82 -0.31 -8.23 -0.29
N VAL A 83 0.04 -7.02 0.14
CA VAL A 83 1.11 -6.77 1.11
C VAL A 83 0.85 -7.51 2.43
N ILE A 84 -0.36 -7.39 2.98
CA ILE A 84 -0.72 -8.01 4.26
C ILE A 84 -0.79 -9.54 4.11
N ALA A 85 -1.33 -10.05 3.01
CA ALA A 85 -1.36 -11.49 2.74
C ALA A 85 0.06 -12.07 2.61
N GLY A 86 0.95 -11.39 1.88
CA GLY A 86 2.36 -11.79 1.78
C GLY A 86 3.06 -11.78 3.13
N TRP A 87 2.90 -10.71 3.92
CA TRP A 87 3.49 -10.62 5.26
C TRP A 87 2.98 -11.70 6.22
N THR A 88 1.70 -12.04 6.17
CA THR A 88 1.10 -13.08 7.02
C THR A 88 1.35 -14.50 6.52
N GLY A 89 1.99 -14.68 5.34
CA GLY A 89 2.14 -15.98 4.69
C GLY A 89 0.85 -16.55 4.10
N ALA A 90 -0.23 -15.76 4.05
CA ALA A 90 -1.51 -16.16 3.46
C ALA A 90 -1.55 -15.97 1.92
N GLY A 91 -0.58 -15.24 1.35
CA GLY A 91 -0.45 -15.01 -0.10
C GLY A 91 0.77 -15.70 -0.70
N SER A 92 0.72 -15.98 -2.00
CA SER A 92 1.85 -16.58 -2.76
C SER A 92 2.99 -15.60 -3.06
N ASP A 93 2.71 -14.29 -3.00
CA ASP A 93 3.62 -13.23 -3.41
C ASP A 93 3.80 -12.22 -2.26
N ASP A 94 5.05 -11.94 -1.89
CA ASP A 94 5.39 -10.80 -1.04
C ASP A 94 5.77 -9.59 -1.91
N VAL A 95 4.87 -8.60 -1.95
CA VAL A 95 5.02 -7.37 -2.75
C VAL A 95 5.41 -6.14 -1.90
N ARG A 96 5.91 -6.35 -0.69
CA ARG A 96 6.48 -5.28 0.13
C ARG A 96 7.67 -4.64 -0.58
N GLY A 97 7.84 -3.33 -0.42
CA GLY A 97 8.95 -2.66 -1.10
C GLY A 97 8.94 -1.14 -0.95
N ALA A 98 10.11 -0.56 -1.27
CA ALA A 98 10.31 0.87 -1.40
C ALA A 98 10.36 1.25 -2.88
N PHE A 99 9.62 2.27 -3.29
CA PHE A 99 9.85 2.89 -4.59
C PHE A 99 10.88 4.02 -4.43
N GLN A 100 12.11 3.80 -4.91
CA GLN A 100 13.05 4.90 -5.15
C GLN A 100 12.68 5.60 -6.45
N ARG A 101 12.43 6.91 -6.40
CA ARG A 101 12.35 7.75 -7.60
C ARG A 101 13.72 7.70 -8.28
N VAL A 102 13.82 7.05 -9.42
CA VAL A 102 14.96 7.24 -10.33
C VAL A 102 14.73 8.57 -11.04
N GLY A 103 15.44 9.62 -10.63
CA GLY A 103 15.38 10.94 -11.27
C GLY A 103 15.01 12.09 -10.32
N GLY A 104 16.05 12.74 -9.81
CA GLY A 104 16.09 14.11 -9.33
C GLY A 104 17.37 14.72 -9.84
#